data_AF-A0A2N2IPM1-F1
#
_entry.id   AF-A0A2N2IPM1-F1
#
_cell.length_a   1.000
_cell.length_b   1.000
_cell.length_c   1.000
_cell.angle_alpha   90.00
_cell.angle_beta   90.00
_cell.angle_gamma   90.00
#
_symmetry.space_group_name_H-M   'P 1'
#
loop_
_entity.id
_entity.type
_entity.pdbx_description
1 polymer ?
#
loop_
_entity_poly.entity_id
_entity_poly.type
_entity_poly.pdbx_seq_one_letter_code
_entity_poly.pdbx_strand_id
1 'polypeptide(L)'
;MITIDLTMLIQIANMLLLIVVLNAVLYKPIRAILEERQKKITGLDEGIDQFKKNAVLRLDEFGQKMKEARIRAKKEYETARNAALAESTEKLAGIRKEVDAQKTGQLAEIEKQFAAAQAELQGQISGFANEMAGKVLGRAL
;
A
#
# COMPACT_ATOMS: atom_id res chain seq x y z
N MET A 1 28.20 -97.50 -6.96
CA MET A 1 26.93 -97.49 -6.22
C MET A 1 26.93 -96.24 -5.36
N ILE A 2 25.91 -95.39 -5.46
CA ILE A 2 25.80 -94.21 -4.60
C ILE A 2 25.36 -94.74 -3.24
N THR A 3 26.31 -94.95 -2.33
CA THR A 3 25.99 -95.22 -0.93
C THR A 3 25.67 -93.87 -0.29
N ILE A 4 24.45 -93.76 0.24
CA ILE A 4 24.06 -92.62 1.05
C ILE A 4 24.73 -92.83 2.40
N ASP A 5 25.95 -92.30 2.53
CA ASP A 5 26.74 -92.38 3.74
C ASP A 5 26.61 -91.09 4.56
N LEU A 6 26.94 -91.18 5.86
CA LEU A 6 26.88 -90.06 6.81
C LEU A 6 27.65 -88.81 6.33
N THR A 7 28.68 -88.99 5.51
CA THR A 7 29.44 -87.93 4.85
C THR A 7 28.57 -87.05 3.93
N MET A 8 27.57 -87.62 3.25
CA MET A 8 26.65 -86.85 2.41
C MET A 8 25.76 -85.92 3.26
N LEU A 9 25.28 -86.40 4.41
CA LEU A 9 24.54 -85.57 5.37
C LEU A 9 25.41 -84.46 5.95
N ILE A 10 26.67 -84.75 6.29
CA ILE A 10 27.63 -83.74 6.76
C ILE A 10 27.90 -82.68 5.68
N GLN A 11 28.01 -83.07 4.42
CA GLN A 11 28.21 -82.12 3.32
C GLN A 11 26.99 -81.23 3.06
N ILE A 12 25.77 -81.77 3.16
CA ILE A 12 24.52 -80.99 3.11
C ILE A 12 24.47 -80.00 4.27
N ALA A 13 24.82 -80.44 5.49
CA ALA A 13 24.87 -79.56 6.66
C ALA A 13 25.89 -78.43 6.48
N ASN A 14 27.07 -78.70 5.91
CA ASN A 14 28.07 -77.69 5.60
C ASN A 14 27.55 -76.68 4.55
N MET A 15 26.89 -77.16 3.49
CA MET A 15 26.30 -76.29 2.47
C MET A 15 25.21 -75.38 3.06
N LEU A 16 24.34 -75.92 3.93
CA LEU A 16 23.32 -75.14 4.63
C LEU A 16 23.94 -74.12 5.58
N LEU A 17 24.98 -74.50 6.32
CA LEU A 17 25.72 -73.58 7.19
C LEU A 17 26.34 -72.43 6.36
N LEU A 18 26.96 -72.74 5.22
CA LEU A 18 27.52 -71.74 4.30
C LEU A 18 26.44 -70.78 3.79
N ILE A 19 25.26 -71.29 3.40
CA ILE A 19 24.13 -70.46 2.95
C ILE A 19 23.68 -69.50 4.06
N VAL A 20 23.56 -69.99 5.30
CA VAL A 20 23.15 -69.16 6.45
C VAL A 20 24.19 -68.07 6.73
N VAL A 21 25.48 -68.41 6.73
CA VAL A 21 26.57 -67.46 6.92
C VAL A 21 26.57 -66.42 5.80
N LEU A 22 26.46 -66.84 4.54
CA LEU A 22 26.46 -65.94 3.39
C LEU A 22 25.23 -65.03 3.38
N ASN A 23 24.06 -65.53 3.80
CA ASN A 23 22.86 -64.73 3.95
C ASN A 23 23.05 -63.61 4.99
N ALA A 24 23.65 -63.95 6.15
CA ALA A 24 23.92 -62.99 7.21
C ALA A 24 25.01 -61.97 6.83
N VAL A 25 26.08 -62.40 6.17
CA VAL A 25 27.28 -61.57 5.90
C VAL A 25 27.17 -60.78 4.59
N LEU A 26 26.53 -61.30 3.55
CA LEU A 26 26.45 -60.64 2.23
C LEU A 26 25.04 -60.20 1.85
N TYR A 27 24.08 -61.12 1.81
CA TYR A 27 22.77 -60.80 1.22
C TYR A 27 21.99 -59.76 2.02
N LYS A 28 21.99 -59.88 3.35
CA LYS A 28 21.31 -58.93 4.24
C LYS A 28 21.91 -57.51 4.16
N PRO A 29 23.23 -57.29 4.31
CA PRO A 29 23.79 -55.94 4.21
C PRO A 29 23.69 -55.34 2.80
N ILE A 30 23.86 -56.13 1.74
CA ILE A 30 23.73 -55.64 0.36
C ILE A 30 22.31 -55.12 0.09
N ARG A 31 21.28 -55.86 0.52
CA ARG A 31 19.88 -55.42 0.39
C ARG A 31 19.61 -54.15 1.20
N ALA A 32 20.13 -54.07 2.42
CA ALA A 32 19.98 -52.87 3.24
C ALA A 32 20.58 -51.62 2.57
N ILE A 33 21.78 -51.74 1.99
CA ILE A 33 22.43 -50.63 1.27
C ILE A 33 21.66 -50.24 0.01
N LEU A 34 21.11 -51.21 -0.73
CA LEU A 34 20.27 -50.95 -1.91
C LEU A 34 18.99 -50.20 -1.52
N GLU A 35 18.30 -50.64 -0.47
CA GLU A 35 17.10 -49.96 0.06
C GLU A 35 17.43 -48.55 0.56
N GLU A 36 18.54 -48.37 1.26
CA GLU A 36 18.98 -47.06 1.75
C GLU A 36 19.28 -46.10 0.60
N ARG A 37 19.98 -46.58 -0.44
CA ARG A 37 20.22 -45.79 -1.67
C ARG A 37 18.92 -45.41 -2.36
N GLN A 38 18.00 -46.35 -2.50
CA GLN A 38 16.72 -46.09 -3.13
C GLN A 38 15.89 -45.08 -2.34
N LYS A 39 15.79 -45.25 -1.02
CA LYS A 39 15.13 -44.28 -0.12
C LYS A 39 15.75 -42.89 -0.20
N LYS A 40 17.08 -42.81 -0.25
CA LYS A 40 17.78 -41.53 -0.36
C LYS A 40 17.45 -40.84 -1.68
N ILE A 41 17.50 -41.56 -2.80
CA ILE A 41 17.18 -40.99 -4.12
C ILE A 41 15.71 -40.53 -4.17
N THR A 42 14.77 -41.39 -3.78
CA THR A 42 13.34 -41.04 -3.76
C THR A 42 13.06 -39.87 -2.83
N GLY A 43 13.68 -39.82 -1.65
CA GLY A 43 13.52 -38.69 -0.73
C GLY A 43 14.10 -37.38 -1.25
N LEU A 44 15.19 -37.43 -2.03
CA LEU A 44 15.73 -36.26 -2.71
C LEU A 44 14.78 -35.77 -3.81
N ASP A 45 14.22 -36.67 -4.63
CA ASP A 45 13.27 -36.33 -5.69
C ASP A 45 11.98 -35.71 -5.11
N GLU A 46 11.41 -36.35 -4.07
CA GLU A 46 10.24 -35.80 -3.36
C GLU A 46 10.55 -34.43 -2.75
N GLY A 47 11.74 -34.25 -2.17
CA GLY A 47 12.20 -32.97 -1.66
C GLY A 47 12.26 -31.91 -2.77
N ILE A 48 12.85 -32.23 -3.92
CA ILE A 48 12.95 -31.32 -5.07
C ILE A 48 11.57 -30.91 -5.56
N ASP A 49 10.63 -31.84 -5.68
CA ASP A 49 9.28 -31.54 -6.14
C ASP A 49 8.50 -30.68 -5.14
N GLN A 50 8.66 -30.95 -3.83
CA GLN A 50 8.11 -30.09 -2.78
C GLN A 50 8.72 -28.69 -2.82
N PHE A 51 10.04 -28.56 -2.99
CA PHE A 51 10.70 -27.26 -3.10
C PHE A 51 10.21 -26.47 -4.31
N LYS A 52 10.08 -27.12 -5.48
CA LYS A 52 9.51 -26.48 -6.68
C LYS A 52 8.08 -26.02 -6.46
N LYS A 53 7.23 -26.87 -5.89
CA LYS A 53 5.83 -26.53 -5.59
C LYS A 53 5.72 -25.37 -4.60
N ASN A 54 6.52 -25.41 -3.54
CA ASN A 54 6.56 -24.34 -2.54
C ASN A 54 7.11 -23.03 -3.10
N ALA A 55 8.09 -23.08 -4.01
CA ALA A 55 8.62 -21.89 -4.67
C ALA A 55 7.55 -21.22 -5.54
N VAL A 56 6.80 -22.00 -6.32
CA VAL A 56 5.68 -21.48 -7.14
C VAL A 56 4.58 -20.88 -6.25
N LEU A 57 4.18 -21.58 -5.19
CA LEU A 57 3.18 -21.07 -4.24
C LEU A 57 3.62 -19.76 -3.59
N ARG A 58 4.86 -19.68 -3.11
CA ARG A 58 5.39 -18.45 -2.49
C ARG A 58 5.47 -17.29 -3.48
N LEU A 59 5.80 -17.56 -4.73
CA LEU A 59 5.86 -16.54 -5.77
C LEU A 59 4.46 -16.00 -6.09
N ASP A 60 3.45 -16.89 -6.16
CA ASP A 60 2.06 -16.48 -6.33
C ASP A 60 1.54 -15.67 -5.12
N GLU A 61 1.76 -16.17 -3.90
CA GLU A 61 1.40 -15.44 -2.67
C GLU A 61 2.05 -14.05 -2.60
N PHE A 62 3.32 -13.95 -2.99
CA PHE A 62 4.01 -12.67 -3.04
C PHE A 62 3.39 -11.74 -4.10
N GLY A 63 3.08 -12.26 -5.29
CA GLY A 63 2.39 -11.53 -6.35
C GLY A 63 1.03 -11.00 -5.90
N GLN A 64 0.24 -11.84 -5.21
CA GLN A 64 -1.07 -11.45 -4.66
C GLN A 64 -0.92 -10.37 -3.59
N LYS A 65 -0.03 -10.54 -2.61
CA LYS A 65 0.22 -9.52 -1.57
C LYS A 65 0.70 -8.20 -2.15
N MET A 66 1.55 -8.22 -3.18
CA MET A 66 1.99 -7.01 -3.87
C MET A 66 0.85 -6.32 -4.62
N LYS A 67 -0.04 -7.09 -5.26
CA LYS A 67 -1.23 -6.54 -5.92
C LYS A 67 -2.19 -5.89 -4.91
N GLU A 68 -2.45 -6.57 -3.79
CA GLU A 68 -3.27 -6.02 -2.70
C GLU A 68 -2.66 -4.77 -2.07
N ALA A 69 -1.34 -4.76 -1.86
CA ALA A 69 -0.63 -3.57 -1.36
C ALA A 69 -0.77 -2.39 -2.32
N ARG A 70 -0.63 -2.62 -3.63
CA ARG A 70 -0.85 -1.58 -4.66
C ARG A 70 -2.29 -1.06 -4.68
N ILE A 71 -3.27 -1.94 -4.55
CA ILE A 71 -4.69 -1.54 -4.50
C ILE A 71 -4.96 -0.69 -3.25
N ARG A 72 -4.47 -1.12 -2.08
CA ARG A 72 -4.59 -0.35 -0.84
C ARG A 72 -3.92 1.01 -0.92
N ALA A 73 -2.68 1.06 -1.43
CA ALA A 73 -1.95 2.31 -1.60
C ALA A 73 -2.67 3.27 -2.57
N LYS A 74 -3.19 2.76 -3.68
CA LYS A 74 -3.97 3.56 -4.64
C LYS A 74 -5.26 4.09 -3.99
N LYS A 75 -5.97 3.25 -3.24
CA LYS A 75 -7.18 3.65 -2.53
C LYS A 75 -6.90 4.76 -1.51
N GLU A 76 -5.85 4.60 -0.70
CA GLU A 76 -5.44 5.59 0.29
C GLU A 76 -5.02 6.92 -0.35
N TYR A 77 -4.30 6.84 -1.47
CA TYR A 77 -3.94 8.02 -2.24
C TYR A 77 -5.17 8.73 -2.82
N GLU A 78 -6.12 7.99 -3.38
CA GLU A 78 -7.36 8.57 -3.90
C GLU A 78 -8.22 9.18 -2.79
N THR A 79 -8.31 8.56 -1.61
CA THR A 79 -9.02 9.14 -0.46
C THR A 79 -8.36 10.41 0.04
N ALA A 80 -7.03 10.41 0.19
CA ALA A 80 -6.28 11.60 0.60
C ALA A 80 -6.42 12.74 -0.41
N ARG A 81 -6.35 12.42 -1.71
CA ARG A 81 -6.55 13.40 -2.79
C ARG A 81 -7.96 13.98 -2.77
N ASN A 82 -8.98 13.15 -2.60
CA ASN A 82 -10.37 13.61 -2.57
C ASN A 82 -10.65 14.46 -1.32
N ALA A 83 -10.08 14.08 -0.16
CA ALA A 83 -10.17 14.88 1.06
C ALA A 83 -9.51 16.25 0.88
N ALA A 84 -8.30 16.31 0.29
CA ALA A 84 -7.61 17.56 0.02
C ALA A 84 -8.38 18.45 -0.98
N LEU A 85 -9.00 17.86 -2.00
CA LEU A 85 -9.85 18.59 -2.94
C LEU A 85 -11.09 19.16 -2.23
N ALA A 86 -11.77 18.37 -1.40
CA ALA A 86 -12.93 18.81 -0.63
C ALA A 86 -12.57 19.99 0.29
N GLU A 87 -11.50 19.85 1.08
CA GLU A 87 -11.01 20.90 1.97
C GLU A 87 -10.60 22.16 1.19
N SER A 88 -9.94 22.01 0.04
CA SER A 88 -9.58 23.14 -0.81
C SER A 88 -10.83 23.85 -1.34
N THR A 89 -11.86 23.11 -1.77
CA THR A 89 -13.10 23.73 -2.25
C THR A 89 -13.86 24.44 -1.14
N GLU A 90 -13.86 23.89 0.07
CA GLU A 90 -14.51 24.49 1.23
C GLU A 90 -13.79 25.78 1.66
N LYS A 91 -12.46 25.75 1.78
CA LYS A 91 -11.64 26.94 2.07
C LYS A 91 -11.85 28.03 1.02
N LEU A 92 -11.86 27.66 -0.25
CA LEU A 92 -12.02 28.62 -1.34
C LEU A 92 -13.44 29.22 -1.35
N ALA A 93 -14.47 28.44 -1.00
CA ALA A 93 -15.82 28.94 -0.81
C ALA A 93 -15.93 29.88 0.41
N GLY A 94 -15.25 29.56 1.52
CA GLY A 94 -15.16 30.41 2.70
C GLY A 94 -14.51 31.76 2.40
N ILE A 95 -13.34 31.74 1.76
CA ILE A 95 -12.62 32.96 1.34
C ILE A 95 -13.48 33.80 0.40
N ARG A 96 -14.18 33.19 -0.57
CA ARG A 96 -15.09 33.93 -1.46
C ARG A 96 -16.20 34.65 -0.69
N LYS A 97 -16.82 33.98 0.29
CA LYS A 97 -17.85 34.60 1.14
C LYS A 97 -17.29 35.76 1.97
N GLU A 98 -16.09 35.61 2.54
CA GLU A 98 -15.44 36.69 3.29
C GLU A 98 -15.12 37.89 2.41
N VAL A 99 -14.60 37.65 1.19
CA VAL A 99 -14.32 38.71 0.21
C VAL A 99 -15.59 39.42 -0.22
N ASP A 100 -16.67 38.69 -0.50
CA ASP A 100 -17.96 39.29 -0.86
C ASP A 100 -18.56 40.11 0.29
N ALA A 101 -18.44 39.64 1.54
CA ALA A 101 -18.86 40.36 2.74
C ALA A 101 -18.01 41.63 2.97
N GLN A 102 -16.69 41.55 2.80
CA GLN A 102 -15.82 42.73 2.88
C GLN A 102 -16.14 43.74 1.80
N LYS A 103 -16.40 43.29 0.56
CA LYS A 103 -16.73 44.18 -0.56
C LYS A 103 -18.03 44.92 -0.32
N THR A 104 -19.07 44.21 0.13
CA THR A 104 -20.36 44.83 0.48
C THR A 104 -20.23 45.80 1.66
N GLY A 105 -19.44 45.45 2.69
CA GLY A 105 -19.12 46.35 3.79
C GLY A 105 -18.40 47.62 3.35
N GLN A 106 -17.36 47.50 2.52
CA GLN A 106 -16.63 48.65 1.97
C GLN A 106 -17.52 49.54 1.10
N LEU A 107 -18.40 48.95 0.27
CA LEU A 107 -19.35 49.72 -0.53
C LEU A 107 -20.33 50.51 0.35
N ALA A 108 -20.84 49.92 1.43
CA ALA A 108 -21.71 50.61 2.38
C ALA A 108 -20.97 51.73 3.14
N GLU A 109 -19.68 51.53 3.47
CA GLU A 109 -18.83 52.54 4.10
C GLU A 109 -18.61 53.73 3.14
N ILE A 110 -18.32 53.46 1.86
CA ILE A 110 -18.19 54.49 0.82
C ILE A 110 -19.49 55.27 0.66
N GLU A 111 -20.64 54.60 0.64
CA GLU A 111 -21.95 55.26 0.52
C GLU A 111 -22.23 56.18 1.72
N LYS A 112 -21.90 55.74 2.95
CA LYS A 112 -21.96 56.60 4.14
C LYS A 112 -21.03 57.81 4.04
N GLN A 113 -19.79 57.61 3.60
CA GLN A 113 -18.84 58.71 3.42
C GLN A 113 -19.33 59.71 2.38
N PHE A 114 -19.93 59.23 1.28
CA PHE A 114 -20.51 60.07 0.24
C PHE A 114 -21.69 60.89 0.76
N ALA A 115 -22.60 60.26 1.51
CA ALA A 115 -23.72 60.94 2.15
C ALA A 115 -23.26 61.99 3.18
N ALA A 116 -22.25 61.66 4.00
CA ALA A 116 -21.66 62.58 4.97
C ALA A 116 -21.00 63.80 4.27
N ALA A 117 -20.19 63.56 3.23
CA ALA A 117 -19.56 64.61 2.45
C ALA A 117 -20.60 65.49 1.73
N GLN A 118 -21.69 64.91 1.23
CA GLN A 118 -22.78 65.66 0.60
C GLN A 118 -23.52 66.56 1.60
N ALA A 119 -23.78 66.05 2.82
CA ALA A 119 -24.39 66.84 3.89
C ALA A 119 -23.47 67.97 4.37
N GLU A 120 -22.16 67.71 4.48
CA GLU A 120 -21.16 68.72 4.83
C GLU A 120 -21.06 69.81 3.75
N LEU A 121 -21.00 69.43 2.48
CA LEU A 121 -21.04 70.36 1.35
C LEU A 121 -22.33 71.20 1.37
N GLN A 122 -23.50 70.60 1.61
CA GLN A 122 -24.75 71.37 1.75
C GLN A 122 -24.72 72.37 2.90
N GLY A 123 -24.11 72.02 4.03
CA GLY A 123 -23.88 72.95 5.14
C GLY A 123 -22.92 74.09 4.79
N GLN A 124 -21.93 73.82 3.93
CA GLN A 124 -20.96 74.80 3.45
C GLN A 124 -21.45 75.62 2.24
N ILE A 125 -22.51 75.19 1.52
CA ILE A 125 -23.07 75.91 0.36
C ILE A 125 -23.51 77.33 0.74
N SER A 126 -24.08 77.55 1.93
CA SER A 126 -24.46 78.89 2.39
C SER A 126 -23.25 79.78 2.67
N GLY A 127 -22.14 79.21 3.17
CA GLY A 127 -20.86 79.90 3.32
C GLY A 127 -20.22 80.24 1.99
N PHE A 128 -20.14 79.27 1.07
CA PHE A 128 -19.64 79.46 -0.30
C PHE A 128 -20.49 80.44 -1.11
N ALA A 129 -21.83 80.41 -0.97
CA ALA A 129 -22.73 81.33 -1.62
C ALA A 129 -22.56 82.77 -1.10
N ASN A 130 -22.36 82.95 0.21
CA ASN A 130 -22.03 84.26 0.79
C ASN A 130 -20.64 84.75 0.36
N GLU A 131 -19.63 83.89 0.28
CA GLU A 131 -18.29 84.26 -0.20
C GLU A 131 -18.30 84.64 -1.70
N MET A 132 -19.04 83.87 -2.52
CA MET A 132 -19.25 84.18 -3.93
C MET A 132 -20.07 85.45 -4.13
N ALA A 133 -21.16 85.63 -3.37
CA ALA A 133 -21.95 86.86 -3.39
C ALA A 133 -21.12 88.07 -2.94
N GLY A 134 -20.25 87.91 -1.93
CA GLY A 134 -19.32 88.96 -1.50
C GLY A 134 -18.27 89.31 -2.56
N LYS A 135 -17.75 88.33 -3.31
CA LYS A 135 -16.83 88.57 -4.43
C LYS A 135 -17.49 89.16 -5.67
N VAL A 136 -18.74 88.79 -5.97
CA VAL A 136 -19.48 89.27 -7.16
C VAL A 136 -20.15 90.63 -6.91
N LEU A 137 -20.64 90.89 -5.70
CA LEU A 137 -21.32 92.16 -5.35
C LEU A 137 -20.35 93.24 -4.84
N GLY A 138 -19.05 92.95 -4.72
CA GLY A 138 -18.01 93.95 -4.53
C GLY A 138 -18.13 94.77 -3.24
N ARG A 139 -18.85 94.27 -2.23
CA ARG A 139 -18.81 94.87 -0.89
C ARG A 139 -19.13 93.83 0.18
N ALA A 140 -18.16 93.60 1.06
CA ALA A 140 -18.32 92.81 2.27
C ALA A 140 -19.49 93.34 3.11
N LEU A 141 -20.37 92.43 3.51
CA LEU A 141 -21.17 92.56 4.73
C LEU A 141 -20.68 91.49 5.70
#